data_AF-A0A833LFB1-F1
#
_entry.id   AF-A0A833LFB1-F1
#
_cell.length_a   1.000
_cell.length_b   1.000
_cell.length_c   1.000
_cell.angle_alpha   90.00
_cell.angle_beta   90.00
_cell.angle_gamma   90.00
#
_symmetry.space_group_name_H-M   'P 1'
#
loop_
_entity.id
_entity.type
_entity.pdbx_description
1 polymer ?
#
loop_
_entity_poly.entity_id
_entity_poly.type
_entity_poly.pdbx_seq_one_letter_code
_entity_poly.pdbx_strand_id
1 'polypeptide(L)'
;TQNGGIDGAPVTATVPGGVRELMAENLIAVWLDLECASGNDARSTESEIRVGAKILPYLISGSDLICSGFGSILKYDNSFNPSLLNGEELEEFLVLQRDFEADGGLTPIAEEAALDLRRRAVDAIAAVFEELDLSHPTREMKASVVVASGSDETDSYRPGEVAVISEAIQKDGVTVVDVIKALYRRGFREEADNLLWLVKLRVSGDYLQTSAMVRERRIMSAVNDPNDYAGPGSGYRLSPERRAEINAIRDVLDRETVLAQEAEFARHVASAISFREMGAAAVGSDPREVVIGVSPAFGVKLYRTLSGIPIDDLLKEIIAGIEGGGGRTRVVRMRHTADTSFLGLSAARLSGSKVGIGLQAKGTAVIHHADRLPHNNLELFSNAPITTLAH
;
A
#
# COMPACT_ATOMS: atom_id res chain seq x y z
N THR A 1 11.78 -3.80 -26.44
CA THR A 1 13.09 -3.19 -26.11
C THR A 1 13.11 -2.86 -24.63
N GLN A 2 14.24 -3.10 -23.97
CA GLN A 2 14.45 -2.72 -22.57
C GLN A 2 15.30 -1.45 -22.53
N ASN A 3 14.72 -0.35 -22.08
CA ASN A 3 15.36 0.97 -22.06
C ASN A 3 14.85 1.81 -20.86
N GLY A 4 15.31 3.03 -20.71
CA GLY A 4 15.07 3.87 -19.53
C GLY A 4 16.29 3.90 -18.61
N GLY A 5 17.48 3.99 -19.22
CA GLY A 5 18.78 4.02 -18.55
C GLY A 5 19.28 2.66 -18.05
N ILE A 6 18.37 1.79 -17.57
CA ILE A 6 18.70 0.46 -17.02
C ILE A 6 19.81 0.61 -15.95
N ASP A 7 20.95 -0.04 -16.11
CA ASP A 7 22.11 0.02 -15.24
C ASP A 7 22.78 1.41 -15.22
N GLY A 8 22.61 2.20 -16.29
CA GLY A 8 23.06 3.59 -16.40
C GLY A 8 22.13 4.62 -15.75
N ALA A 9 20.94 4.22 -15.29
CA ALA A 9 19.97 5.13 -14.68
C ALA A 9 20.53 5.95 -13.50
N PRO A 10 21.38 5.39 -12.59
CA PRO A 10 21.99 6.17 -11.51
C PRO A 10 22.87 7.31 -12.04
N VAL A 11 23.63 7.08 -13.11
CA VAL A 11 24.49 8.10 -13.73
C VAL A 11 23.64 9.19 -14.36
N THR A 12 22.63 8.81 -15.15
CA THR A 12 21.71 9.76 -15.77
C THR A 12 20.99 10.59 -14.71
N ALA A 13 20.59 10.01 -13.58
CA ALA A 13 19.93 10.72 -12.49
C ALA A 13 20.81 11.73 -11.74
N THR A 14 22.12 11.79 -12.02
CA THR A 14 23.04 12.79 -11.43
C THR A 14 23.02 14.14 -12.17
N VAL A 15 22.55 14.18 -13.41
CA VAL A 15 22.56 15.41 -14.23
C VAL A 15 21.19 16.09 -14.24
N PRO A 16 21.14 17.44 -14.37
CA PRO A 16 19.88 18.17 -14.51
C PRO A 16 19.05 17.65 -15.68
N GLY A 17 17.78 17.32 -15.43
CA GLY A 17 16.87 16.79 -16.45
C GLY A 17 17.05 15.29 -16.75
N GLY A 18 18.03 14.60 -16.16
CA GLY A 18 18.32 13.21 -16.51
C GLY A 18 17.14 12.24 -16.34
N VAL A 19 16.39 12.33 -15.23
CA VAL A 19 15.19 11.47 -15.03
C VAL A 19 14.13 11.72 -16.11
N ARG A 20 13.99 12.97 -16.59
CA ARG A 20 13.11 13.29 -17.71
C ARG A 20 13.62 12.65 -19.01
N GLU A 21 14.92 12.67 -19.26
CA GLU A 21 15.52 12.03 -20.44
C GLU A 21 15.32 10.51 -20.44
N LEU A 22 15.39 9.85 -19.27
CA LEU A 22 15.04 8.42 -19.15
C LEU A 22 13.61 8.16 -19.64
N MET A 23 12.65 8.99 -19.24
CA MET A 23 11.27 8.88 -19.75
C MET A 23 11.17 9.19 -21.25
N ALA A 24 11.93 10.17 -21.74
CA ALA A 24 11.93 10.54 -23.15
C ALA A 24 12.41 9.39 -24.04
N GLU A 25 13.42 8.63 -23.60
CA GLU A 25 13.90 7.46 -24.34
C GLU A 25 12.82 6.36 -24.42
N ASN A 26 12.06 6.15 -23.35
CA ASN A 26 10.96 5.19 -23.33
C ASN A 26 9.85 5.63 -24.31
N LEU A 27 9.52 6.91 -24.33
CA LEU A 27 8.52 7.47 -25.24
C LEU A 27 8.96 7.33 -26.71
N ILE A 28 10.24 7.56 -27.00
CA ILE A 28 10.79 7.37 -28.35
C ILE A 28 10.64 5.91 -28.79
N ALA A 29 10.91 4.93 -27.91
CA ALA A 29 10.73 3.52 -28.25
C ALA A 29 9.28 3.20 -28.63
N VAL A 30 8.31 3.67 -27.84
CA VAL A 30 6.88 3.50 -28.13
C VAL A 30 6.48 4.19 -29.44
N TRP A 31 6.99 5.40 -29.72
CA TRP A 31 6.74 6.09 -30.99
C TRP A 31 7.36 5.41 -32.21
N LEU A 32 8.38 4.59 -32.00
CA LEU A 32 8.98 3.74 -33.04
C LEU A 32 8.28 2.39 -33.18
N ASP A 33 7.10 2.22 -32.56
CA ASP A 33 6.32 0.98 -32.58
C ASP A 33 7.10 -0.24 -32.03
N LEU A 34 7.96 0.03 -31.05
CA LEU A 34 8.68 -0.99 -30.30
C LEU A 34 7.99 -1.22 -28.96
N GLU A 35 7.88 -2.49 -28.56
CA GLU A 35 7.61 -2.86 -27.17
C GLU A 35 8.57 -2.12 -26.25
N CYS A 36 8.09 -1.57 -25.14
CA CYS A 36 8.86 -0.78 -24.20
C CYS A 36 8.79 -1.39 -22.80
N ALA A 37 9.84 -2.12 -22.44
CA ALA A 37 10.11 -2.51 -21.06
C ALA A 37 10.90 -1.37 -20.40
N SER A 38 10.19 -0.53 -19.66
CA SER A 38 10.57 0.87 -19.41
C SER A 38 11.54 1.09 -18.25
N GLY A 39 12.45 0.15 -18.04
CA GLY A 39 13.47 0.26 -17.01
C GLY A 39 12.86 0.11 -15.63
N ASN A 40 13.13 1.06 -14.74
CA ASN A 40 12.72 0.99 -13.33
C ASN A 40 13.24 -0.28 -12.61
N ASP A 41 14.30 -0.85 -13.16
CA ASP A 41 14.98 -2.06 -12.73
C ASP A 41 16.32 -1.80 -12.04
N ALA A 42 16.73 -0.53 -11.97
CA ALA A 42 17.88 -0.07 -11.20
C ALA A 42 17.52 1.11 -10.29
N ARG A 43 18.06 1.07 -9.06
CA ARG A 43 17.88 2.09 -8.04
C ARG A 43 18.77 3.31 -8.35
N SER A 44 18.14 4.42 -8.71
CA SER A 44 18.83 5.67 -9.05
C SER A 44 19.03 6.62 -7.85
N THR A 45 18.50 6.27 -6.68
CA THR A 45 18.49 7.15 -5.49
C THR A 45 18.06 6.38 -4.23
N GLU A 46 18.56 6.79 -3.07
CA GLU A 46 18.09 6.31 -1.77
C GLU A 46 16.92 7.12 -1.19
N SER A 47 16.50 8.20 -1.84
CA SER A 47 15.36 8.99 -1.39
C SER A 47 14.06 8.34 -1.87
N GLU A 48 13.24 7.86 -0.94
CA GLU A 48 11.90 7.32 -1.22
C GLU A 48 11.04 8.31 -2.02
N ILE A 49 11.11 9.60 -1.71
CA ILE A 49 10.43 10.66 -2.47
C ILE A 49 10.86 10.64 -3.94
N ARG A 50 12.16 10.53 -4.22
CA ARG A 50 12.66 10.48 -5.60
C ARG A 50 12.35 9.15 -6.28
N VAL A 51 12.31 8.04 -5.55
CA VAL A 51 11.84 6.74 -6.05
C VAL A 51 10.38 6.85 -6.49
N GLY A 52 9.50 7.32 -5.60
CA GLY A 52 8.09 7.57 -5.88
C GLY A 52 7.87 8.53 -7.05
N ALA A 53 8.61 9.65 -7.08
CA ALA A 53 8.54 10.62 -8.17
C ALA A 53 9.01 10.05 -9.52
N LYS A 54 9.95 9.09 -9.52
CA LYS A 54 10.41 8.42 -10.74
C LYS A 54 9.42 7.39 -11.25
N ILE A 55 8.82 6.58 -10.39
CA ILE A 55 7.89 5.51 -10.81
C ILE A 55 6.51 6.04 -11.18
N LEU A 56 6.03 7.10 -10.51
CA LEU A 56 4.67 7.59 -10.65
C LEU A 56 4.26 7.87 -12.11
N PRO A 57 5.07 8.55 -12.95
CA PRO A 57 4.69 8.79 -14.33
C PRO A 57 4.44 7.50 -15.13
N TYR A 58 5.24 6.46 -14.91
CA TYR A 58 5.07 5.17 -15.59
C TYR A 58 3.83 4.42 -15.07
N LEU A 59 3.58 4.48 -13.76
CA LEU A 59 2.38 3.88 -13.17
C LEU A 59 1.09 4.48 -13.76
N ILE A 60 1.03 5.81 -13.90
CA ILE A 60 -0.20 6.48 -14.37
C ILE A 60 -0.33 6.53 -15.90
N SER A 61 0.77 6.42 -16.65
CA SER A 61 0.73 6.39 -18.12
C SER A 61 0.64 4.96 -18.68
N GLY A 62 1.19 3.99 -17.96
CA GLY A 62 1.45 2.65 -18.48
C GLY A 62 2.63 2.59 -19.47
N SER A 63 3.16 1.38 -19.61
CA SER A 63 4.05 0.90 -20.69
C SER A 63 3.81 -0.62 -20.82
N ASP A 64 4.41 -1.27 -21.82
CA ASP A 64 4.24 -2.73 -21.99
C ASP A 64 4.73 -3.50 -20.75
N LEU A 65 5.86 -3.06 -20.17
CA LEU A 65 6.33 -3.49 -18.85
C LEU A 65 6.80 -2.25 -18.06
N ILE A 66 5.97 -1.80 -17.11
CA ILE A 66 6.22 -0.62 -16.25
C ILE A 66 7.58 -0.71 -15.57
N CYS A 67 7.89 -1.89 -15.03
CA CYS A 67 9.20 -2.25 -14.52
C CYS A 67 9.73 -3.44 -15.32
N SER A 68 10.85 -3.28 -16.02
CA SER A 68 11.58 -4.36 -16.69
C SER A 68 12.35 -5.27 -15.71
N GLY A 69 12.25 -4.99 -14.41
CA GLY A 69 12.89 -5.71 -13.34
C GLY A 69 12.45 -5.17 -11.99
N PHE A 70 11.17 -5.33 -11.66
CA PHE A 70 10.72 -5.11 -10.28
C PHE A 70 11.39 -6.15 -9.39
N GLY A 71 12.10 -5.73 -8.33
CA GLY A 71 12.74 -6.66 -7.42
C GLY A 71 11.68 -7.40 -6.60
N SER A 72 11.37 -8.66 -6.91
CA SER A 72 10.44 -9.45 -6.08
C SER A 72 11.09 -10.03 -4.82
N ILE A 73 12.32 -9.62 -4.53
CA ILE A 73 13.22 -10.07 -3.46
C ILE A 73 13.81 -8.86 -2.74
N LEU A 74 14.47 -9.07 -1.60
CA LEU A 74 15.18 -8.01 -0.89
C LEU A 74 16.35 -7.48 -1.74
N LYS A 75 16.66 -6.19 -1.55
CA LYS A 75 17.70 -5.48 -2.33
C LYS A 75 19.05 -6.18 -2.33
N TYR A 76 19.44 -6.72 -1.18
CA TYR A 76 20.74 -7.36 -1.01
C TYR A 76 20.87 -8.67 -1.80
N ASP A 77 19.74 -9.32 -2.13
CA ASP A 77 19.71 -10.54 -2.95
C ASP A 77 19.66 -10.25 -4.45
N ASN A 78 19.47 -8.99 -4.84
CA ASN A 78 19.36 -8.65 -6.24
C ASN A 78 20.73 -8.70 -6.93
N SER A 79 20.96 -9.75 -7.71
CA SER A 79 22.21 -9.97 -8.45
C SER A 79 22.46 -8.94 -9.55
N PHE A 80 21.47 -8.11 -9.90
CA PHE A 80 21.57 -7.04 -10.89
C PHE A 80 21.76 -5.66 -10.25
N ASN A 81 22.11 -5.59 -8.95
CA ASN A 81 22.01 -4.40 -8.08
C ASN A 81 20.54 -4.10 -7.70
N PRO A 82 20.26 -3.34 -6.62
CA PRO A 82 18.89 -3.05 -6.22
C PRO A 82 18.07 -2.43 -7.35
N SER A 83 16.85 -2.92 -7.52
CA SER A 83 15.87 -2.35 -8.46
C SER A 83 15.29 -1.05 -7.92
N LEU A 84 14.57 -0.29 -8.75
CA LEU A 84 13.93 0.94 -8.28
C LEU A 84 13.01 0.66 -7.08
N LEU A 85 12.25 -0.43 -7.18
CA LEU A 85 11.40 -1.00 -6.15
C LEU A 85 11.75 -2.48 -5.98
N ASN A 86 11.75 -2.96 -4.74
CA ASN A 86 12.14 -4.31 -4.35
C ASN A 86 11.05 -4.92 -3.44
N GLY A 87 11.30 -6.13 -2.90
CA GLY A 87 10.31 -6.84 -2.07
C GLY A 87 9.87 -6.02 -0.85
N GLU A 88 10.76 -5.18 -0.33
CA GLU A 88 10.49 -4.25 0.79
C GLU A 88 9.47 -3.16 0.43
N GLU A 89 9.37 -2.79 -0.85
CA GLU A 89 8.47 -1.74 -1.35
C GLU A 89 7.22 -2.29 -2.06
N LEU A 90 6.97 -3.60 -1.98
CA LEU A 90 5.86 -4.25 -2.68
C LEU A 90 4.50 -3.69 -2.22
N GLU A 91 4.29 -3.59 -0.90
CA GLU A 91 3.03 -3.06 -0.34
C GLU A 91 2.82 -1.58 -0.71
N GLU A 92 3.89 -0.78 -0.74
CA GLU A 92 3.79 0.62 -1.17
C GLU A 92 3.34 0.72 -2.63
N PHE A 93 3.88 -0.13 -3.51
CA PHE A 93 3.46 -0.15 -4.91
C PHE A 93 2.00 -0.63 -5.08
N LEU A 94 1.54 -1.59 -4.27
CA LEU A 94 0.12 -1.99 -4.24
C LEU A 94 -0.79 -0.83 -3.78
N VAL A 95 -0.37 -0.08 -2.76
CA VAL A 95 -1.09 1.12 -2.29
C VAL A 95 -1.10 2.22 -3.35
N LEU A 96 0.00 2.45 -4.07
CA LEU A 96 0.05 3.43 -5.15
C LEU A 96 -0.92 3.10 -6.28
N GLN A 97 -1.03 1.83 -6.66
CA GLN A 97 -2.03 1.39 -7.65
C GLN A 97 -3.46 1.72 -7.21
N ARG A 98 -3.78 1.46 -5.94
CA ARG A 98 -5.08 1.80 -5.33
C ARG A 98 -5.33 3.31 -5.34
N ASP A 99 -4.40 4.09 -4.82
CA ASP A 99 -4.59 5.52 -4.58
C ASP A 99 -4.72 6.32 -5.88
N PHE A 100 -4.00 5.92 -6.93
CA PHE A 100 -4.09 6.55 -8.25
C PHE A 100 -5.12 5.91 -9.17
N GLU A 101 -5.80 4.84 -8.72
CA GLU A 101 -6.64 4.00 -9.58
C GLU A 101 -5.93 3.67 -10.90
N ALA A 102 -4.69 3.20 -10.77
CA ALA A 102 -3.80 2.89 -11.89
C ALA A 102 -3.39 1.42 -11.84
N ASP A 103 -3.41 0.74 -12.99
CA ASP A 103 -2.97 -0.65 -13.08
C ASP A 103 -1.44 -0.72 -13.23
N GLY A 104 -0.77 -1.06 -12.14
CA GLY A 104 0.67 -1.31 -12.10
C GLY A 104 1.06 -2.74 -12.47
N GLY A 105 0.09 -3.59 -12.82
CA GLY A 105 0.29 -4.99 -13.20
C GLY A 105 0.48 -5.96 -12.04
N LEU A 106 0.43 -5.49 -10.78
CA LEU A 106 0.55 -6.34 -9.60
C LEU A 106 -0.79 -6.51 -8.88
N THR A 107 -0.96 -7.63 -8.19
CA THR A 107 -2.20 -7.96 -7.48
C THR A 107 -1.87 -8.30 -6.03
N PRO A 108 -2.58 -7.72 -5.04
CA PRO A 108 -2.44 -8.12 -3.65
C PRO A 108 -2.75 -9.60 -3.46
N ILE A 109 -1.96 -10.28 -2.64
CA ILE A 109 -2.20 -11.67 -2.26
C ILE A 109 -2.19 -11.81 -0.74
N ALA A 110 -3.02 -12.72 -0.23
CA ALA A 110 -3.00 -13.09 1.19
C ALA A 110 -1.70 -13.80 1.55
N GLU A 111 -1.26 -13.66 2.80
CA GLU A 111 0.00 -14.26 3.28
C GLU A 111 -0.03 -15.78 3.19
N GLU A 112 -1.16 -16.40 3.57
CA GLU A 112 -1.35 -17.84 3.52
C GLU A 112 -1.26 -18.36 2.09
N ALA A 113 -1.88 -17.65 1.14
CA ALA A 113 -1.82 -18.00 -0.28
C ALA A 113 -0.38 -17.87 -0.82
N ALA A 114 0.36 -16.83 -0.41
CA ALA A 114 1.76 -16.65 -0.79
C ALA A 114 2.63 -17.80 -0.24
N LEU A 115 2.46 -18.18 1.02
CA LEU A 115 3.20 -19.27 1.67
C LEU A 115 2.89 -20.64 1.04
N ASP A 116 1.62 -20.91 0.74
CA ASP A 116 1.21 -22.16 0.09
C ASP A 116 1.79 -22.26 -1.33
N LEU A 117 1.77 -21.15 -2.08
CA LEU A 117 2.40 -21.08 -3.41
C LEU A 117 3.91 -21.32 -3.32
N ARG A 118 4.61 -20.67 -2.38
CA ARG A 118 6.04 -20.85 -2.15
C ARG A 118 6.37 -22.30 -1.77
N ARG A 119 5.61 -22.90 -0.84
CA ARG A 119 5.78 -24.31 -0.45
C ARG A 119 5.63 -25.23 -1.65
N ARG A 120 4.59 -25.05 -2.45
CA ARG A 120 4.35 -25.83 -3.65
C ARG A 120 5.49 -25.68 -4.67
N ALA A 121 5.98 -24.47 -4.88
CA ALA A 121 7.11 -24.21 -5.78
C ALA A 121 8.40 -24.88 -5.29
N VAL A 122 8.71 -24.79 -3.99
CA VAL A 122 9.88 -25.42 -3.36
C VAL A 122 9.80 -26.96 -3.44
N ASP A 123 8.63 -27.54 -3.19
CA ASP A 123 8.44 -28.98 -3.32
C ASP A 123 8.53 -29.44 -4.79
N ALA A 124 8.06 -28.64 -5.75
CA ALA A 124 8.16 -28.94 -7.18
C ALA A 124 9.61 -28.95 -7.66
N ILE A 125 10.41 -27.93 -7.32
CA ILE A 125 11.82 -27.88 -7.72
C ILE A 125 12.65 -28.98 -7.03
N ALA A 126 12.37 -29.27 -5.75
CA ALA A 126 13.02 -30.37 -5.05
C ALA A 126 12.71 -31.73 -5.70
N ALA A 127 11.46 -31.94 -6.14
CA ALA A 127 11.08 -33.16 -6.85
C ALA A 127 11.78 -33.31 -8.20
N VAL A 128 12.04 -32.19 -8.91
CA VAL A 128 12.86 -32.20 -10.13
C VAL A 128 14.30 -32.57 -9.82
N PHE A 129 14.89 -31.99 -8.78
CA PHE A 129 16.27 -32.29 -8.38
C PHE A 129 16.45 -33.76 -8.03
N GLU A 130 15.51 -34.33 -7.27
CA GLU A 130 15.54 -35.74 -6.87
C GLU A 130 15.31 -36.70 -8.05
N GLU A 131 14.37 -36.41 -8.94
CA GLU A 131 14.04 -37.28 -10.09
C GLU A 131 15.13 -37.27 -11.16
N LEU A 132 15.87 -36.17 -11.29
CA LEU A 132 17.00 -36.03 -12.20
C LEU A 132 18.35 -36.36 -11.53
N ASP A 133 18.34 -36.85 -10.28
CA ASP A 133 19.53 -37.19 -9.48
C ASP A 133 20.57 -36.05 -9.40
N LEU A 134 20.09 -34.80 -9.36
CA LEU A 134 20.93 -33.60 -9.28
C LEU A 134 21.36 -33.31 -7.84
N SER A 135 20.41 -33.42 -6.91
CA SER A 135 20.64 -33.32 -5.47
C SER A 135 19.40 -33.76 -4.68
N HIS A 136 19.55 -33.88 -3.36
CA HIS A 136 18.45 -34.24 -2.44
C HIS A 136 18.28 -33.15 -1.36
N PRO A 137 17.49 -32.09 -1.62
CA PRO A 137 17.24 -31.03 -0.64
C PRO A 137 16.61 -31.60 0.64
N THR A 138 17.13 -31.22 1.81
CA THR A 138 16.58 -31.69 3.09
C THR A 138 15.26 -31.01 3.42
N ARG A 139 14.53 -31.55 4.40
CA ARG A 139 13.29 -30.92 4.89
C ARG A 139 13.57 -29.54 5.47
N GLU A 140 14.68 -29.40 6.18
CA GLU A 140 15.12 -28.17 6.84
C GLU A 140 15.45 -27.08 5.81
N MET A 141 16.19 -27.44 4.76
CA MET A 141 16.49 -26.52 3.66
C MET A 141 15.21 -25.99 3.02
N LYS A 142 14.29 -26.88 2.65
CA LYS A 142 12.99 -26.50 2.06
C LYS A 142 12.17 -25.63 3.00
N ALA A 143 12.10 -25.97 4.28
CA ALA A 143 11.35 -25.20 5.27
C ALA A 143 11.91 -23.78 5.43
N SER A 144 13.23 -23.62 5.46
CA SER A 144 13.87 -22.30 5.56
C SER A 144 13.52 -21.39 4.38
N VAL A 145 13.60 -21.92 3.14
CA VAL A 145 13.32 -21.14 1.92
C VAL A 145 11.86 -20.69 1.86
N VAL A 146 10.91 -21.52 2.30
CA VAL A 146 9.47 -21.20 2.21
C VAL A 146 9.13 -19.93 2.98
N VAL A 147 9.69 -19.74 4.18
CA VAL A 147 9.36 -18.61 5.08
C VAL A 147 10.33 -17.44 4.97
N ALA A 148 11.48 -17.62 4.33
CA ALA A 148 12.51 -16.60 4.23
C ALA A 148 12.06 -15.38 3.41
N SER A 149 12.44 -14.20 3.90
CA SER A 149 12.31 -12.94 3.16
C SER A 149 13.44 -12.77 2.14
N GLY A 150 14.63 -13.28 2.45
CA GLY A 150 15.81 -13.27 1.57
C GLY A 150 16.85 -14.32 1.98
N SER A 151 17.97 -14.36 1.27
CA SER A 151 18.93 -15.47 1.34
C SER A 151 19.67 -15.59 2.69
N ASP A 152 19.79 -14.51 3.46
CA ASP A 152 20.40 -14.52 4.80
C ASP A 152 19.63 -15.41 5.80
N GLU A 153 18.36 -15.70 5.51
CA GLU A 153 17.46 -16.50 6.35
C GLU A 153 17.34 -17.95 5.85
N THR A 154 18.08 -18.32 4.80
CA THR A 154 17.98 -19.64 4.17
C THR A 154 19.11 -20.57 4.59
N ASP A 155 18.76 -21.83 4.86
CA ASP A 155 19.70 -22.94 4.89
C ASP A 155 19.69 -23.55 3.49
N SER A 156 20.53 -23.01 2.59
CA SER A 156 20.55 -23.35 1.16
C SER A 156 21.92 -23.84 0.71
N TYR A 157 22.00 -24.29 -0.54
CA TYR A 157 23.23 -24.78 -1.14
C TYR A 157 24.33 -23.72 -1.15
N ARG A 158 25.54 -24.13 -0.80
CA ARG A 158 26.74 -23.30 -0.92
C ARG A 158 27.17 -23.20 -2.38
N PRO A 159 27.92 -22.15 -2.78
CA PRO A 159 28.37 -21.99 -4.17
C PRO A 159 29.09 -23.22 -4.76
N GLY A 160 29.88 -23.94 -3.96
CA GLY A 160 30.54 -25.17 -4.42
C GLY A 160 29.59 -26.33 -4.70
N GLU A 161 28.51 -26.47 -3.93
CA GLU A 161 27.49 -27.50 -4.15
C GLU A 161 26.65 -27.16 -5.40
N VAL A 162 26.32 -25.88 -5.59
CA VAL A 162 25.64 -25.39 -6.79
C VAL A 162 26.50 -25.62 -8.05
N ALA A 163 27.82 -25.45 -7.97
CA ALA A 163 28.71 -25.70 -9.10
C ALA A 163 28.67 -27.17 -9.54
N VAL A 164 28.67 -28.12 -8.60
CA VAL A 164 28.55 -29.56 -8.91
C VAL A 164 27.21 -29.89 -9.57
N ILE A 165 26.10 -29.31 -9.08
CA ILE A 165 24.78 -29.46 -9.67
C ILE A 165 24.77 -28.92 -11.12
N SER A 166 25.36 -27.75 -11.35
CA SER A 166 25.46 -27.13 -12.68
C SER A 166 26.27 -27.98 -13.66
N GLU A 167 27.38 -28.56 -13.21
CA GLU A 167 28.19 -29.49 -14.02
C GLU A 167 27.42 -30.76 -14.39
N ALA A 168 26.64 -31.32 -13.46
CA ALA A 168 25.79 -32.48 -13.73
C ALA A 168 24.72 -32.18 -14.79
N ILE A 169 24.03 -31.04 -14.67
CA ILE A 169 23.04 -30.57 -15.67
C ILE A 169 23.65 -30.51 -17.07
N GLN A 170 24.86 -29.94 -17.20
CA GLN A 170 25.55 -29.84 -18.48
C GLN A 170 26.02 -31.19 -19.01
N LYS A 171 26.64 -32.00 -18.16
CA LYS A 171 27.20 -33.31 -18.51
C LYS A 171 26.12 -34.27 -19.01
N ASP A 172 24.97 -34.28 -18.33
CA ASP A 172 23.87 -35.19 -18.64
C ASP A 172 22.92 -34.62 -19.70
N GLY A 173 23.17 -33.39 -20.17
CA GLY A 173 22.41 -32.76 -21.23
C GLY A 173 20.94 -32.51 -20.85
N VAL A 174 20.69 -32.21 -19.57
CA VAL A 174 19.34 -32.02 -19.04
C VAL A 174 18.62 -30.92 -19.80
N THR A 175 17.46 -31.25 -20.37
CA THR A 175 16.64 -30.31 -21.13
C THR A 175 15.36 -29.95 -20.39
N VAL A 176 14.65 -28.91 -20.86
CA VAL A 176 13.32 -28.56 -20.33
C VAL A 176 12.32 -29.72 -20.44
N VAL A 177 12.49 -30.62 -21.42
CA VAL A 177 11.61 -31.79 -21.58
C VAL A 177 11.81 -32.79 -20.44
N ASP A 178 13.04 -32.91 -19.93
CA ASP A 178 13.34 -33.79 -18.79
C ASP A 178 12.76 -33.22 -17.50
N VAL A 179 12.82 -31.89 -17.32
CA VAL A 179 12.16 -31.18 -16.20
C VAL A 179 10.64 -31.38 -16.25
N ILE A 180 10.00 -31.23 -17.42
CA ILE A 180 8.55 -31.47 -17.59
C ILE A 180 8.19 -32.92 -17.22
N LYS A 181 8.96 -33.90 -17.71
CA LYS A 181 8.74 -35.31 -17.38
C LYS A 181 8.92 -35.58 -15.89
N ALA A 182 9.91 -34.95 -15.27
CA ALA A 182 10.18 -35.11 -13.85
C ALA A 182 9.03 -34.58 -13.00
N LEU A 183 8.57 -33.35 -13.25
CA LEU A 183 7.38 -32.77 -12.61
C LEU A 183 6.16 -33.69 -12.76
N TYR A 184 5.88 -34.16 -13.98
CA TYR A 184 4.74 -35.02 -14.26
C TYR A 184 4.80 -36.35 -13.50
N ARG A 185 5.97 -37.02 -13.47
CA ARG A 185 6.16 -38.29 -12.75
C ARG A 185 6.02 -38.14 -11.24
N ARG A 186 6.49 -37.01 -10.70
CA ARG A 186 6.44 -36.69 -9.27
C ARG A 186 5.10 -36.11 -8.82
N GLY A 187 4.12 -35.96 -9.72
CA GLY A 187 2.75 -35.56 -9.40
C GLY A 187 2.44 -34.08 -9.59
N PHE A 188 3.42 -33.26 -9.98
CA PHE A 188 3.28 -31.83 -10.31
C PHE A 188 2.77 -31.64 -11.75
N ARG A 189 1.60 -32.23 -12.02
CA ARG A 189 1.01 -32.31 -13.37
C ARG A 189 0.66 -30.93 -13.93
N GLU A 190 0.15 -30.05 -13.08
CA GLU A 190 -0.23 -28.70 -13.48
C GLU A 190 1.00 -27.88 -13.90
N GLU A 191 2.08 -27.94 -13.12
CA GLU A 191 3.35 -27.28 -13.42
C GLU A 191 3.99 -27.84 -14.68
N ALA A 192 3.96 -29.17 -14.86
CA ALA A 192 4.42 -29.84 -16.07
C ALA A 192 3.63 -29.38 -17.30
N ASP A 193 2.30 -29.32 -17.21
CA ASP A 193 1.42 -28.87 -18.29
C ASP A 193 1.64 -27.39 -18.62
N ASN A 194 1.81 -26.54 -17.61
CA ASN A 194 2.10 -25.13 -17.79
C ASN A 194 3.45 -24.91 -18.49
N LEU A 195 4.50 -25.62 -18.05
CA LEU A 195 5.82 -25.52 -18.67
C LEU A 195 5.83 -26.07 -20.10
N LEU A 196 5.13 -27.19 -20.35
CA LEU A 196 4.95 -27.73 -21.69
C LEU A 196 4.21 -26.75 -22.61
N TRP A 197 3.17 -26.10 -22.10
CA TRP A 197 2.43 -25.10 -22.87
C TRP A 197 3.33 -23.93 -23.28
N LEU A 198 4.14 -23.40 -22.35
CA LEU A 198 5.12 -22.34 -22.65
C LEU A 198 6.16 -22.78 -23.69
N VAL A 199 6.71 -23.99 -23.55
CA VAL A 199 7.72 -24.50 -24.50
C VAL A 199 7.13 -24.66 -25.91
N LYS A 200 5.85 -25.01 -26.04
CA LYS A 200 5.17 -25.14 -27.34
C LYS A 200 5.07 -23.81 -28.10
N LEU A 201 5.14 -22.66 -27.43
CA LEU A 201 5.16 -21.35 -28.10
C LEU A 201 6.39 -21.16 -28.98
N ARG A 202 7.49 -21.88 -28.70
CA ARG A 202 8.68 -21.88 -29.57
C ARG A 202 8.40 -22.50 -30.95
N VAL A 203 7.34 -23.30 -31.07
CA VAL A 203 6.91 -23.91 -32.33
C VAL A 203 5.99 -22.98 -33.11
N SER A 204 5.04 -22.31 -32.44
CA SER A 204 4.14 -21.39 -33.13
C SER A 204 4.78 -20.04 -33.44
N GLY A 205 5.66 -19.56 -32.58
CA GLY A 205 6.29 -18.24 -32.70
C GLY A 205 5.36 -17.08 -32.35
N ASP A 206 4.16 -17.34 -31.83
CA ASP A 206 3.18 -16.28 -31.52
C ASP A 206 3.71 -15.26 -30.49
N TYR A 207 4.52 -15.72 -29.54
CA TYR A 207 5.17 -14.86 -28.55
C TYR A 207 6.33 -14.01 -29.09
N LEU A 208 6.65 -14.11 -30.39
CA LEU A 208 7.63 -13.25 -31.05
C LEU A 208 7.04 -11.92 -31.53
N GLN A 209 5.72 -11.74 -31.41
CA GLN A 209 5.04 -10.50 -31.74
C GLN A 209 5.33 -9.42 -30.69
N THR A 210 5.20 -8.15 -31.10
CA THR A 210 5.42 -6.99 -30.24
C THR A 210 4.55 -7.06 -28.97
N SER A 211 5.18 -6.86 -27.81
CA SER A 211 4.53 -6.83 -26.49
C SER A 211 3.84 -8.14 -26.11
N ALA A 212 4.33 -9.28 -26.60
CA ALA A 212 3.70 -10.55 -26.36
C ALA A 212 3.89 -11.05 -24.91
N MET A 213 2.79 -11.33 -24.23
CA MET A 213 2.75 -11.95 -22.91
C MET A 213 1.76 -13.12 -22.87
N VAL A 214 1.94 -14.00 -21.88
CA VAL A 214 1.05 -15.13 -21.65
C VAL A 214 0.14 -14.81 -20.47
N ARG A 215 -1.17 -14.85 -20.69
CA ARG A 215 -2.19 -14.73 -19.64
C ARG A 215 -3.24 -15.80 -19.84
N GLU A 216 -3.55 -16.57 -18.80
CA GLU A 216 -4.60 -17.62 -18.85
C GLU A 216 -4.43 -18.61 -20.03
N ARG A 217 -3.18 -19.02 -20.32
CA ARG A 217 -2.85 -19.87 -21.49
C ARG A 217 -3.31 -19.27 -22.83
N ARG A 218 -3.31 -17.94 -22.94
CA ARG A 218 -3.52 -17.18 -24.16
C ARG A 218 -2.37 -16.20 -24.37
N ILE A 219 -1.99 -15.99 -25.63
CA ILE A 219 -1.05 -14.95 -26.01
C ILE A 219 -1.81 -13.63 -26.15
N MET A 220 -1.35 -12.61 -25.44
CA MET A 220 -1.75 -11.21 -25.59
C MET A 220 -0.56 -10.46 -26.16
N SER A 221 -0.77 -9.59 -27.13
CA SER A 221 0.28 -8.83 -27.83
C SER A 221 -0.32 -7.58 -28.46
N ALA A 222 0.50 -6.66 -28.92
CA ALA A 222 0.05 -5.48 -29.65
C ALA A 222 -0.73 -5.83 -30.95
N VAL A 223 -0.59 -7.06 -31.48
CA VAL A 223 -1.32 -7.51 -32.68
C VAL A 223 -2.78 -7.83 -32.39
N ASN A 224 -3.08 -8.47 -31.25
CA ASN A 224 -4.43 -8.94 -30.92
C ASN A 224 -5.08 -8.19 -29.74
N ASP A 225 -4.33 -7.31 -29.09
CA ASP A 225 -4.78 -6.39 -28.05
C ASP A 225 -4.11 -5.02 -28.24
N PRO A 226 -4.33 -4.35 -29.39
CA PRO A 226 -3.67 -3.09 -29.69
C PRO A 226 -4.15 -1.97 -28.76
N ASN A 227 -3.22 -1.11 -28.34
CA ASN A 227 -3.59 0.13 -27.66
C ASN A 227 -4.32 1.06 -28.63
N ASP A 228 -5.55 1.45 -28.30
CA ASP A 228 -6.44 2.27 -29.13
C ASP A 228 -6.72 3.66 -28.51
N TYR A 229 -5.80 4.15 -27.67
CA TYR A 229 -5.95 5.45 -27.02
C TYR A 229 -6.08 6.61 -28.02
N ALA A 230 -7.22 7.29 -27.97
CA ALA A 230 -7.60 8.47 -28.75
C ALA A 230 -8.05 9.65 -27.87
N GLY A 231 -7.68 9.64 -26.57
CA GLY A 231 -8.06 10.66 -25.59
C GLY A 231 -9.03 10.16 -24.50
N PRO A 232 -9.59 11.06 -23.68
CA PRO A 232 -10.50 10.68 -22.60
C PRO A 232 -11.69 9.86 -23.08
N GLY A 233 -11.84 8.65 -22.56
CA GLY A 233 -12.93 7.72 -22.86
C GLY A 233 -12.52 6.56 -23.78
N SER A 234 -11.26 6.49 -24.19
CA SER A 234 -10.69 5.45 -25.05
C SER A 234 -9.43 4.83 -24.43
N GLY A 235 -8.85 3.81 -25.06
CA GLY A 235 -7.68 3.11 -24.55
C GLY A 235 -8.01 2.17 -23.39
N TYR A 236 -6.95 1.62 -22.80
CA TYR A 236 -7.06 0.84 -21.57
C TYR A 236 -7.74 1.63 -20.46
N ARG A 237 -8.66 0.96 -19.78
CA ARG A 237 -9.39 1.44 -18.61
C ARG A 237 -9.48 0.30 -17.61
N LEU A 238 -9.29 0.62 -16.33
CA LEU A 238 -9.57 -0.35 -15.27
C LEU A 238 -11.00 -0.84 -15.37
N SER A 239 -11.15 -2.16 -15.53
CA SER A 239 -12.45 -2.78 -15.38
C SER A 239 -12.88 -2.72 -13.90
N PRO A 240 -14.19 -2.78 -13.60
CA PRO A 240 -14.68 -2.87 -12.23
C PRO A 240 -14.06 -4.02 -11.45
N GLU A 241 -13.85 -5.17 -12.10
CA GLU A 241 -13.24 -6.37 -11.53
C GLU A 241 -11.77 -6.13 -11.18
N ARG A 242 -10.98 -5.59 -12.13
CA ARG A 242 -9.57 -5.29 -11.89
C ARG A 242 -9.38 -4.23 -10.81
N ARG A 243 -10.28 -3.23 -10.77
CA ARG A 243 -10.29 -2.21 -9.70
C ARG A 243 -10.58 -2.85 -8.33
N ALA A 244 -11.48 -3.82 -8.26
CA ALA A 244 -11.76 -4.54 -7.03
C ALA A 244 -10.53 -5.35 -6.55
N GLU A 245 -9.81 -5.99 -7.47
CA GLU A 245 -8.55 -6.69 -7.17
C GLU A 245 -7.48 -5.75 -6.60
N ILE A 246 -7.26 -4.59 -7.24
CA ILE A 246 -6.29 -3.59 -6.79
C ILE A 246 -6.65 -3.04 -5.41
N ASN A 247 -7.95 -2.84 -5.14
CA ASN A 247 -8.43 -2.31 -3.87
C ASN A 247 -8.37 -3.31 -2.71
N ALA A 248 -8.24 -4.61 -3.02
CA ALA A 248 -8.20 -5.69 -2.03
C ALA A 248 -6.84 -5.82 -1.33
N ILE A 249 -6.21 -4.70 -0.99
CA ILE A 249 -4.99 -4.69 -0.18
C ILE A 249 -5.31 -5.14 1.26
N ARG A 250 -4.29 -5.59 1.98
CA ARG A 250 -4.42 -6.06 3.37
C ARG A 250 -4.78 -4.92 4.32
N ASP A 251 -5.45 -5.27 5.43
CA ASP A 251 -5.78 -4.36 6.54
C ASP A 251 -6.59 -3.09 6.18
N VAL A 252 -7.36 -3.13 5.09
CA VAL A 252 -8.28 -2.04 4.75
C VAL A 252 -9.46 -2.01 5.72
N LEU A 253 -9.58 -0.91 6.45
CA LEU A 253 -10.78 -0.58 7.22
C LEU A 253 -11.76 0.20 6.35
N ASP A 254 -12.92 -0.37 6.10
CA ASP A 254 -14.01 0.35 5.43
C ASP A 254 -14.89 1.14 6.43
N ARG A 255 -15.70 2.04 5.88
CA ARG A 255 -16.61 2.88 6.66
C ARG A 255 -17.60 2.06 7.47
N GLU A 256 -18.11 0.95 6.92
CA GLU A 256 -19.12 0.13 7.58
C GLU A 256 -18.55 -0.57 8.81
N THR A 257 -17.35 -1.14 8.67
CA THR A 257 -16.57 -1.76 9.74
C THR A 257 -16.27 -0.75 10.85
N VAL A 258 -15.82 0.45 10.50
CA VAL A 258 -15.58 1.51 11.50
C VAL A 258 -16.88 1.88 12.22
N LEU A 259 -17.97 2.09 11.49
CA LEU A 259 -19.26 2.45 12.10
C LEU A 259 -19.86 1.31 12.95
N ALA A 260 -19.67 0.05 12.55
CA ALA A 260 -20.10 -1.12 13.31
C ALA A 260 -19.34 -1.24 14.63
N GLN A 261 -18.02 -1.05 14.60
CA GLN A 261 -17.21 -0.97 15.82
C GLN A 261 -17.67 0.19 16.71
N GLU A 262 -17.88 1.39 16.16
CA GLU A 262 -18.38 2.54 16.94
C GLU A 262 -19.77 2.30 17.53
N ALA A 263 -20.66 1.56 16.85
CA ALA A 263 -21.98 1.20 17.39
C ALA A 263 -21.88 0.23 18.58
N GLU A 264 -20.87 -0.64 18.60
CA GLU A 264 -20.59 -1.49 19.76
C GLU A 264 -20.10 -0.67 20.95
N PHE A 265 -19.20 0.29 20.71
CA PHE A 265 -18.75 1.24 21.73
C PHE A 265 -19.88 2.15 22.21
N ALA A 266 -20.79 2.54 21.32
CA ALA A 266 -21.97 3.34 21.67
C ALA A 266 -22.79 2.69 22.79
N ARG A 267 -22.95 1.36 22.78
CA ARG A 267 -23.68 0.63 23.83
C ARG A 267 -23.00 0.73 25.19
N HIS A 268 -21.67 0.77 25.22
CA HIS A 268 -20.89 0.91 26.45
C HIS A 268 -20.91 2.35 26.97
N VAL A 269 -20.82 3.35 26.08
CA VAL A 269 -20.83 4.77 26.44
C VAL A 269 -22.24 5.27 26.80
N ALA A 270 -23.29 4.69 26.21
CA ALA A 270 -24.68 5.13 26.41
C ALA A 270 -25.16 5.03 27.87
N SER A 271 -24.59 4.13 28.69
CA SER A 271 -24.90 4.06 30.13
C SER A 271 -24.24 5.17 30.94
N ALA A 272 -23.21 5.84 30.42
CA ALA A 272 -22.37 6.79 31.16
C ALA A 272 -22.64 8.25 30.81
N ILE A 273 -23.09 8.56 29.58
CA ILE A 273 -23.41 9.93 29.16
C ILE A 273 -24.70 9.98 28.33
N SER A 274 -25.54 11.00 28.60
CA SER A 274 -26.71 11.30 27.77
C SER A 274 -26.72 12.77 27.36
N PHE A 275 -26.86 13.03 26.06
CA PHE A 275 -27.03 14.38 25.53
C PHE A 275 -28.50 14.69 25.32
N ARG A 276 -29.00 15.76 25.95
CA ARG A 276 -30.35 16.28 25.73
C ARG A 276 -30.28 17.56 24.92
N GLU A 277 -31.11 17.67 23.88
CA GLU A 277 -31.21 18.91 23.09
C GLU A 277 -31.96 19.96 23.91
N MET A 278 -31.31 21.13 24.09
CA MET A 278 -31.80 22.24 24.93
C MET A 278 -32.15 23.49 24.11
N GLY A 279 -32.22 23.38 22.78
CA GLY A 279 -32.45 24.50 21.86
C GLY A 279 -31.16 25.21 21.43
N ALA A 280 -31.31 26.36 20.77
CA ALA A 280 -30.18 27.13 20.25
C ALA A 280 -29.36 27.75 21.39
N ALA A 281 -28.03 27.61 21.33
CA ALA A 281 -27.13 28.16 22.33
C ALA A 281 -26.98 29.68 22.15
N ALA A 282 -27.34 30.45 23.18
CA ALA A 282 -27.09 31.89 23.25
C ALA A 282 -25.70 32.20 23.83
N VAL A 283 -25.27 33.46 23.68
CA VAL A 283 -24.07 33.99 24.33
C VAL A 283 -24.31 34.09 25.84
N GLY A 284 -23.40 33.54 26.63
CA GLY A 284 -23.45 33.56 28.09
C GLY A 284 -22.93 34.88 28.67
N SER A 285 -23.31 35.16 29.92
CA SER A 285 -22.89 36.39 30.64
C SER A 285 -22.08 36.11 31.91
N ASP A 286 -21.89 34.84 32.29
CA ASP A 286 -21.11 34.48 33.48
C ASP A 286 -19.61 34.54 33.16
N PRO A 287 -18.83 35.42 33.80
CA PRO A 287 -17.40 35.56 33.51
C PRO A 287 -16.57 34.32 33.90
N ARG A 288 -17.15 33.35 34.63
CA ARG A 288 -16.52 32.07 34.94
C ARG A 288 -16.89 30.95 33.97
N GLU A 289 -17.79 31.19 33.03
CA GLU A 289 -18.21 30.17 32.07
C GLU A 289 -17.09 29.80 31.10
N VAL A 290 -16.90 28.52 30.81
CA VAL A 290 -16.10 28.02 29.69
C VAL A 290 -16.99 27.11 28.86
N VAL A 291 -17.13 27.44 27.57
CA VAL A 291 -17.94 26.65 26.63
C VAL A 291 -17.08 25.57 25.98
N ILE A 292 -17.57 24.33 25.97
CA ILE A 292 -16.98 23.19 25.26
C ILE A 292 -17.79 22.98 23.97
N GLY A 293 -17.22 23.39 22.83
CA GLY A 293 -17.76 23.19 21.49
C GLY A 293 -17.40 21.82 20.93
N VAL A 294 -18.34 20.88 20.92
CA VAL A 294 -18.12 19.52 20.37
C VAL A 294 -18.52 19.44 18.90
N SER A 295 -17.76 18.67 18.11
CA SER A 295 -18.03 18.40 16.69
C SER A 295 -19.40 17.72 16.45
N PRO A 296 -19.98 17.81 15.24
CA PRO A 296 -21.34 17.31 14.96
C PRO A 296 -21.56 15.84 15.36
N ALA A 297 -20.58 14.97 15.13
CA ALA A 297 -20.68 13.52 15.32
C ALA A 297 -20.34 13.02 16.75
N PHE A 298 -19.83 13.90 17.63
CA PHE A 298 -19.37 13.55 18.98
C PHE A 298 -20.50 12.95 19.83
N GLY A 299 -20.42 11.69 20.21
CA GLY A 299 -21.46 10.99 20.98
C GLY A 299 -22.78 10.78 20.25
N VAL A 300 -22.74 10.81 18.91
CA VAL A 300 -23.87 10.48 18.03
C VAL A 300 -23.50 9.37 17.04
N LYS A 301 -22.31 9.47 16.43
CA LYS A 301 -21.77 8.44 15.54
C LYS A 301 -20.37 7.98 15.92
N LEU A 302 -19.67 8.77 16.73
CA LEU A 302 -18.30 8.53 17.16
C LEU A 302 -18.26 8.60 18.69
N TYR A 303 -17.74 7.57 19.31
CA TYR A 303 -17.81 7.31 20.76
C TYR A 303 -16.45 7.11 21.42
N ARG A 304 -15.36 7.13 20.64
CA ARG A 304 -13.98 7.13 21.14
C ARG A 304 -13.06 8.03 20.31
N THR A 305 -11.95 8.45 20.92
CA THR A 305 -10.85 9.13 20.23
C THR A 305 -9.99 8.14 19.42
N LEU A 306 -9.07 8.67 18.61
CA LEU A 306 -8.07 7.84 17.92
C LEU A 306 -7.08 7.17 18.89
N SER A 307 -6.89 7.72 20.09
CA SER A 307 -6.12 7.08 21.17
C SER A 307 -6.91 6.02 21.95
N GLY A 308 -8.17 5.76 21.57
CA GLY A 308 -9.02 4.76 22.21
C GLY A 308 -9.75 5.25 23.47
N ILE A 309 -9.69 6.54 23.79
CA ILE A 309 -10.33 7.11 24.98
C ILE A 309 -11.84 7.23 24.72
N PRO A 310 -12.70 6.67 25.58
CA PRO A 310 -14.14 6.89 25.52
C PRO A 310 -14.49 8.38 25.65
N ILE A 311 -15.40 8.87 24.80
CA ILE A 311 -15.73 10.31 24.77
C ILE A 311 -16.37 10.82 26.07
N ASP A 312 -17.00 9.93 26.85
CA ASP A 312 -17.59 10.29 28.13
C ASP A 312 -16.53 10.51 29.19
N ASP A 313 -15.50 9.66 29.24
CA ASP A 313 -14.34 9.87 30.11
C ASP A 313 -13.57 11.12 29.72
N LEU A 314 -13.37 11.34 28.42
CA LEU A 314 -12.76 12.58 27.91
C LEU A 314 -13.55 13.82 28.35
N LEU A 315 -14.88 13.81 28.20
CA LEU A 315 -15.70 14.95 28.56
C LEU A 315 -15.75 15.15 30.09
N LYS A 316 -15.79 14.07 30.88
CA LYS A 316 -15.73 14.13 32.35
C LYS A 316 -14.44 14.80 32.81
N GLU A 317 -13.29 14.41 32.27
CA GLU A 317 -12.00 14.99 32.66
C GLU A 317 -11.89 16.47 32.27
N ILE A 318 -12.33 16.85 31.08
CA ILE A 318 -12.36 18.28 30.67
C ILE A 318 -13.27 19.08 31.61
N ILE A 319 -14.44 18.54 31.96
CA ILE A 319 -15.37 19.20 32.88
C ILE A 319 -14.73 19.35 34.27
N ALA A 320 -14.13 18.28 34.79
CA ALA A 320 -13.46 18.27 36.09
C ALA A 320 -12.29 19.26 36.13
N GLY A 321 -11.51 19.37 35.05
CA GLY A 321 -10.43 20.35 34.92
C GLY A 321 -10.93 21.80 34.97
N ILE A 322 -12.01 22.12 34.26
CA ILE A 322 -12.61 23.46 34.27
C ILE A 322 -13.16 23.80 35.66
N GLU A 323 -13.90 22.87 36.28
CA GLU A 323 -14.52 23.09 37.59
C GLU A 323 -13.48 23.15 38.72
N GLY A 324 -12.43 22.33 38.64
CA GLY A 324 -11.28 22.38 39.54
C GLY A 324 -10.50 23.71 39.45
N GLY A 325 -10.49 24.33 38.28
CA GLY A 325 -10.00 25.70 38.06
C GLY A 325 -10.97 26.82 38.52
N GLY A 326 -12.13 26.48 39.07
CA GLY A 326 -13.16 27.43 39.52
C GLY A 326 -14.07 27.97 38.41
N GLY A 327 -14.00 27.39 37.21
CA GLY A 327 -14.87 27.70 36.07
C GLY A 327 -16.24 27.00 36.14
N ARG A 328 -17.13 27.36 35.23
CA ARG A 328 -18.43 26.72 35.01
C ARG A 328 -18.52 26.20 33.59
N THR A 329 -18.98 24.98 33.41
CA THR A 329 -18.96 24.31 32.12
C THR A 329 -20.29 24.47 31.37
N ARG A 330 -20.20 24.67 30.06
CA ARG A 330 -21.36 24.53 29.16
C ARG A 330 -20.96 23.81 27.89
N VAL A 331 -21.59 22.68 27.61
CA VAL A 331 -21.32 21.90 26.39
C VAL A 331 -22.26 22.34 25.28
N VAL A 332 -21.72 22.63 24.10
CA VAL A 332 -22.47 23.05 22.92
C VAL A 332 -22.04 22.22 21.72
N ARG A 333 -23.01 21.62 21.02
CA ARG A 333 -22.76 20.92 19.77
C ARG A 333 -22.77 21.89 18.60
N MET A 334 -21.64 21.99 17.89
CA MET A 334 -21.53 22.84 16.71
C MET A 334 -21.93 22.04 15.48
N ARG A 335 -22.95 22.50 14.74
CA ARG A 335 -23.42 21.83 13.50
C ARG A 335 -22.85 22.43 12.22
N HIS A 336 -22.29 23.64 12.29
CA HIS A 336 -21.85 24.41 11.11
C HIS A 336 -20.42 24.10 10.67
N THR A 337 -19.64 23.37 11.48
CA THR A 337 -18.24 23.04 11.19
C THR A 337 -17.79 21.79 11.94
N ALA A 338 -16.79 21.10 11.40
CA ALA A 338 -16.03 20.08 12.10
C ALA A 338 -14.57 20.49 12.31
N ASP A 339 -14.13 21.66 11.82
CA ASP A 339 -12.78 22.17 12.02
C ASP A 339 -12.56 22.58 13.48
N THR A 340 -11.57 21.99 14.16
CA THR A 340 -11.34 22.18 15.59
C THR A 340 -11.11 23.64 15.97
N SER A 341 -10.40 24.39 15.13
CA SER A 341 -10.09 25.80 15.33
C SER A 341 -11.38 26.64 15.37
N PHE A 342 -12.29 26.41 14.43
CA PHE A 342 -13.60 27.07 14.41
C PHE A 342 -14.54 26.55 15.51
N LEU A 343 -14.44 25.29 15.93
CA LEU A 343 -15.16 24.78 17.10
C LEU A 343 -14.78 25.59 18.36
N GLY A 344 -13.47 25.76 18.60
CA GLY A 344 -12.94 26.49 19.75
C GLY A 344 -13.30 27.98 19.71
N LEU A 345 -13.13 28.64 18.56
CA LEU A 345 -13.47 30.05 18.40
C LEU A 345 -14.99 30.30 18.56
N SER A 346 -15.84 29.42 18.01
CA SER A 346 -17.29 29.52 18.17
C SER A 346 -17.71 29.31 19.62
N ALA A 347 -17.11 28.34 20.30
CA ALA A 347 -17.30 28.13 21.72
C ALA A 347 -16.88 29.37 22.53
N ALA A 348 -15.71 29.93 22.25
CA ALA A 348 -15.19 31.12 22.91
C ALA A 348 -16.10 32.33 22.74
N ARG A 349 -16.67 32.54 21.54
CA ARG A 349 -17.64 33.63 21.27
C ARG A 349 -18.99 33.44 21.95
N LEU A 350 -19.38 32.21 22.27
CA LEU A 350 -20.57 31.92 23.07
C LEU A 350 -20.33 32.04 24.57
N SER A 351 -19.07 32.00 25.01
CA SER A 351 -18.69 31.91 26.41
C SER A 351 -18.66 33.27 27.11
N GLY A 352 -19.25 33.35 28.31
CA GLY A 352 -19.21 34.57 29.13
C GLY A 352 -17.80 35.01 29.57
N SER A 353 -16.84 34.08 29.68
CA SER A 353 -15.42 34.39 29.93
C SER A 353 -14.63 34.75 28.67
N LYS A 354 -15.26 34.62 27.48
CA LYS A 354 -14.60 34.62 26.16
C LYS A 354 -13.62 33.48 25.92
N VAL A 355 -13.50 32.49 26.82
CA VAL A 355 -12.68 31.29 26.63
C VAL A 355 -13.57 30.11 26.22
N GLY A 356 -13.13 29.36 25.22
CA GLY A 356 -13.84 28.16 24.78
C GLY A 356 -12.89 27.04 24.35
N ILE A 357 -13.38 25.82 24.45
CA ILE A 357 -12.65 24.60 24.07
C ILE A 357 -13.34 24.01 22.84
N GLY A 358 -12.59 23.79 21.76
CA GLY A 358 -13.09 23.06 20.59
C GLY A 358 -12.65 21.60 20.66
N LEU A 359 -13.58 20.65 20.48
CA LEU A 359 -13.30 19.23 20.62
C LEU A 359 -13.88 18.41 19.46
N GLN A 360 -13.00 17.73 18.73
CA GLN A 360 -13.39 16.71 17.75
C GLN A 360 -13.53 15.34 18.41
N ALA A 361 -14.46 14.51 17.93
CA ALA A 361 -14.62 13.15 18.42
C ALA A 361 -13.34 12.30 18.26
N LYS A 362 -12.55 12.58 17.21
CA LYS A 362 -11.26 11.91 16.99
C LYS A 362 -10.20 12.22 18.07
N GLY A 363 -10.43 13.22 18.94
CA GLY A 363 -9.58 13.56 20.08
C GLY A 363 -8.77 14.85 19.94
N THR A 364 -8.78 15.50 18.77
CA THR A 364 -8.10 16.81 18.61
C THR A 364 -8.87 17.87 19.40
N ALA A 365 -8.15 18.62 20.23
CA ALA A 365 -8.70 19.66 21.09
C ALA A 365 -7.97 20.99 20.91
N VAL A 366 -8.66 22.10 21.15
CA VAL A 366 -8.07 23.44 21.11
C VAL A 366 -8.67 24.31 22.21
N ILE A 367 -7.86 25.12 22.87
CA ILE A 367 -8.32 26.17 23.78
C ILE A 367 -8.23 27.50 23.03
N HIS A 368 -9.31 28.27 23.00
CA HIS A 368 -9.41 29.49 22.21
C HIS A 368 -9.95 30.66 23.02
N HIS A 369 -9.63 31.88 22.56
CA HIS A 369 -10.20 33.12 23.07
C HIS A 369 -10.99 33.84 21.96
N ALA A 370 -12.10 34.51 22.31
CA ALA A 370 -13.03 35.09 21.33
C ALA A 370 -12.42 36.19 20.46
N ASP A 371 -11.45 36.91 21.01
CA ASP A 371 -10.79 38.06 20.36
C ASP A 371 -9.61 37.66 19.46
N ARG A 372 -9.33 36.36 19.30
CA ARG A 372 -8.24 35.86 18.45
C ARG A 372 -8.72 35.46 17.04
N LEU A 373 -7.78 35.42 16.10
CA LEU A 373 -8.01 34.89 14.75
C LEU A 373 -8.21 33.36 14.79
N PRO A 374 -8.95 32.75 13.84
CA PRO A 374 -9.34 31.34 13.87
C PRO A 374 -8.20 30.32 14.05
N HIS A 375 -7.00 30.59 13.55
CA HIS A 375 -5.83 29.71 13.67
C HIS A 375 -4.79 30.21 14.69
N ASN A 376 -5.13 31.22 15.48
CA ASN A 376 -4.31 31.75 16.55
C ASN A 376 -4.95 31.36 17.90
N ASN A 377 -4.88 30.08 18.24
CA ASN A 377 -5.44 29.56 19.48
C ASN A 377 -4.56 29.89 20.71
N LEU A 378 -5.07 29.65 21.91
CA LEU A 378 -4.28 29.73 23.14
C LEU A 378 -3.38 28.51 23.27
N GLU A 379 -3.98 27.32 23.12
CA GLU A 379 -3.29 26.03 23.18
C GLU A 379 -3.95 25.06 22.20
N LEU A 380 -3.14 24.14 21.64
CA LEU A 380 -3.58 23.17 20.63
C LEU A 380 -3.04 21.77 20.96
N PHE A 381 -3.96 20.82 20.99
CA PHE A 381 -3.67 19.40 21.10
C PHE A 381 -3.91 18.75 19.73
N SER A 382 -2.91 18.86 18.84
CA SER A 382 -3.03 18.47 17.43
C SER A 382 -2.89 16.96 17.17
N ASN A 383 -2.18 16.23 18.05
CA ASN A 383 -1.84 14.82 17.87
C ASN A 383 -2.74 13.89 18.68
N ALA A 384 -4.01 13.79 18.26
CA ALA A 384 -5.02 13.00 18.95
C ALA A 384 -4.65 11.52 19.25
N PRO A 385 -3.89 10.78 18.40
CA PRO A 385 -3.52 9.39 18.69
C PRO A 385 -2.62 9.20 19.92
N ILE A 386 -1.92 10.24 20.36
CA ILE A 386 -1.01 10.19 21.52
C ILE A 386 -1.50 11.03 22.71
N THR A 387 -2.57 11.81 22.54
CA THR A 387 -3.17 12.59 23.63
C THR A 387 -3.88 11.63 24.60
N THR A 388 -3.54 11.78 25.88
CA THR A 388 -4.09 11.00 27.01
C THR A 388 -4.96 11.90 27.90
N LEU A 389 -5.73 11.31 28.83
CA LEU A 389 -6.58 12.06 29.77
C LEU A 389 -5.81 13.02 30.70
N ALA A 390 -4.50 12.83 30.89
CA ALA A 390 -3.68 13.68 31.74
C ALA A 390 -3.19 14.96 31.04
N HIS A 391 -3.27 15.01 29.71
CA HIS A 391 -2.97 16.20 28.92
C HIS A 391 -4.22 17.07 28.83
#